data_AF-A0A563EKZ0-F1
#
_entry.id   AF-A0A563EKZ0-F1
#
_cell.length_a   1.000
_cell.length_b   1.000
_cell.length_c   1.000
_cell.angle_alpha   90.00
_cell.angle_beta   90.00
_cell.angle_gamma   90.00
#
_symmetry.space_group_name_H-M   'P 1'
#
loop_
_entity.id
_entity.type
_entity.pdbx_description
1 polymer ?
#
loop_
_entity_poly.entity_id
_entity_poly.type
_entity_poly.pdbx_seq_one_letter_code
_entity_poly.pdbx_strand_id
1 'polypeptide(L)'
;MARWLWIASALLGLVQVMVDLSDRDTLIAEIRKRDPGMSQDEIDAAVQAGLLFTLLIAGLIVLVYVKIANRMAWGRNWARIVLTVLGAGSVGFGLLQLLAHASGVAAVFGVALDPVDASLTVAGIGLDGTAIVLMFLPAAAAHFRQPVAVDRVPDQS
;
A
#
# COMPACT_ATOMS: atom_id res chain seq x y z
N MET A 1 0.92 -16.11 -8.10
CA MET A 1 -0.18 -15.15 -8.29
C MET A 1 -0.23 -14.11 -7.16
N ALA A 2 -0.43 -14.48 -5.89
CA ALA A 2 -0.50 -13.52 -4.76
C ALA A 2 0.70 -12.55 -4.63
N ARG A 3 1.92 -12.96 -4.99
CA ARG A 3 3.11 -12.08 -4.99
C ARG A 3 2.94 -10.85 -5.88
N TRP A 4 2.35 -11.02 -7.07
CA TRP A 4 2.16 -9.93 -8.03
C TRP A 4 1.04 -8.98 -7.62
N LEU A 5 0.03 -9.47 -6.88
CA LEU A 5 -1.04 -8.62 -6.34
C LEU A 5 -0.52 -7.72 -5.23
N TRP A 6 0.34 -8.21 -4.33
CA TRP A 6 0.98 -7.35 -3.33
C TRP A 6 1.88 -6.28 -3.96
N ILE A 7 2.58 -6.63 -5.03
CA ILE A 7 3.39 -5.66 -5.80
C ILE A 7 2.47 -4.64 -6.48
N ALA A 8 1.35 -5.08 -7.05
CA ALA A 8 0.35 -4.21 -7.64
C ALA A 8 -0.32 -3.29 -6.60
N SER A 9 -0.61 -3.76 -5.38
CA SER A 9 -1.12 -2.94 -4.28
C SER A 9 -0.14 -1.87 -3.84
N ALA A 10 1.13 -2.24 -3.68
CA ALA A 10 2.17 -1.28 -3.35
C ALA A 10 2.33 -0.22 -4.47
N LEU A 11 2.25 -0.64 -5.74
CA LEU A 11 2.26 0.27 -6.88
C LEU A 11 1.04 1.17 -6.93
N LEU A 12 -0.15 0.65 -6.61
CA LEU A 12 -1.38 1.43 -6.59
C LEU A 12 -1.36 2.48 -5.47
N GLY A 13 -0.91 2.11 -4.27
CA GLY A 13 -0.69 3.06 -3.18
C GLY A 13 0.35 4.12 -3.52
N LEU A 14 1.42 3.75 -4.24
CA LEU A 14 2.39 4.70 -4.76
C LEU A 14 1.76 5.68 -5.77
N VAL A 15 0.93 5.18 -6.69
CA VAL A 15 0.21 6.02 -7.66
C VAL A 15 -0.73 6.97 -6.93
N GLN A 16 -1.44 6.51 -5.91
CA GLN A 16 -2.34 7.36 -5.12
C GLN A 16 -1.58 8.49 -4.43
N VAL A 17 -0.48 8.19 -3.75
CA VAL A 17 0.40 9.22 -3.16
C VAL A 17 0.91 10.21 -4.21
N MET A 18 1.22 9.74 -5.42
CA MET A 18 1.67 10.61 -6.51
C MET A 18 0.54 11.49 -7.07
N VAL A 19 -0.69 10.99 -7.11
CA VAL A 19 -1.87 11.78 -7.50
C VAL A 19 -2.12 12.88 -6.47
N ASP A 20 -2.15 12.53 -5.18
CA ASP A 20 -2.31 13.49 -4.08
C ASP A 20 -1.23 14.58 -4.12
N LEU A 21 0.03 14.21 -4.39
CA LEU A 21 1.13 15.18 -4.49
C LEU A 21 1.13 15.98 -5.79
N SER A 22 0.48 15.48 -6.84
CA SER A 22 0.37 16.21 -8.11
C SER A 22 -0.62 17.36 -8.02
N ASP A 23 -1.47 17.40 -6.99
CA ASP A 23 -2.33 18.54 -6.67
C ASP A 23 -1.51 19.69 -6.05
N ARG A 24 -0.57 20.19 -6.85
CA ARG A 24 0.36 21.27 -6.52
C ARG A 24 -0.36 22.53 -6.07
N ASP A 25 -1.52 22.82 -6.65
CA ASP A 25 -2.26 24.05 -6.39
C ASP A 25 -2.75 24.12 -4.94
N THR A 26 -3.22 22.99 -4.40
CA THR A 26 -3.61 22.85 -2.99
C THR A 26 -2.40 23.00 -2.07
N LEU A 27 -1.25 22.41 -2.44
CA LEU A 27 -0.01 22.52 -1.66
C LEU A 27 0.52 23.96 -1.61
N ILE A 28 0.50 24.65 -2.75
CA ILE A 28 0.92 26.05 -2.89
C ILE A 28 -0.01 26.97 -2.10
N ALA A 29 -1.32 26.74 -2.17
CA ALA A 29 -2.31 27.51 -1.41
C ALA A 29 -2.11 27.39 0.10
N GLU A 30 -1.76 26.20 0.59
CA GLU A 30 -1.55 25.95 2.01
C GLU A 30 -0.21 26.51 2.51
N ILE A 31 0.86 26.43 1.70
CA ILE A 31 2.14 27.08 1.99
C ILE A 31 1.96 28.60 2.07
N ARG A 32 1.23 29.19 1.12
CA ARG A 32 0.97 30.64 1.09
C ARG A 32 0.08 31.11 2.24
N LYS A 33 -0.83 30.27 2.76
CA LYS A 33 -1.58 30.55 3.99
C LYS A 33 -0.68 30.58 5.23
N ARG A 34 0.31 29.70 5.30
CA ARG A 34 1.23 29.62 6.45
C ARG A 34 2.30 30.70 6.42
N ASP A 35 2.87 30.96 5.25
CA ASP A 35 3.90 31.97 5.08
C ASP A 35 3.66 32.82 3.82
N PRO A 36 2.87 33.91 3.95
CA PRO A 36 2.55 34.77 2.81
C PRO A 36 3.75 35.59 2.32
N GLY A 37 4.87 35.59 3.04
CA GLY A 37 6.09 36.33 2.67
C GLY A 37 7.02 35.60 1.70
N MET A 38 6.82 34.29 1.48
CA MET A 38 7.68 33.51 0.57
C MET A 38 7.55 33.96 -0.87
N SER A 39 8.69 34.09 -1.55
CA SER A 39 8.75 34.31 -2.98
C SER A 39 8.22 33.09 -3.76
N GLN A 40 7.75 33.30 -4.98
CA GLN A 40 7.28 32.21 -5.84
C GLN A 40 8.39 31.16 -6.08
N ASP A 41 9.64 31.61 -6.23
CA ASP A 41 10.80 30.73 -6.46
C ASP A 41 11.06 29.80 -5.26
N GLU A 42 10.91 30.31 -4.03
CA GLU A 42 11.07 29.50 -2.81
C GLU A 42 9.94 28.49 -2.65
N ILE A 43 8.71 28.86 -3.01
CA ILE A 43 7.55 27.95 -2.99
C ILE A 43 7.76 26.83 -4.01
N ASP A 44 8.16 27.16 -5.24
CA ASP A 44 8.42 26.17 -6.28
C ASP A 44 9.56 25.22 -5.92
N ALA A 45 10.62 25.74 -5.27
CA ALA A 45 11.71 24.92 -4.76
C ALA A 45 11.27 23.99 -3.62
N ALA A 46 10.46 24.49 -2.68
CA ALA A 46 9.92 23.70 -1.57
C ALA A 46 9.00 22.57 -2.06
N VAL A 47 8.11 22.89 -3.00
CA VAL A 47 7.21 21.90 -3.64
C VAL A 47 8.01 20.83 -4.37
N GLN A 48 9.03 21.21 -5.15
CA GLN A 48 9.89 20.24 -5.84
C GLN A 48 10.69 19.36 -4.89
N ALA A 49 11.25 19.92 -3.82
CA ALA A 49 11.96 19.15 -2.80
C ALA A 49 11.02 18.18 -2.07
N GLY A 50 9.80 18.62 -1.75
CA GLY A 50 8.76 17.78 -1.16
C GLY A 50 8.36 16.62 -2.07
N LEU A 51 8.16 16.89 -3.36
CA LEU A 51 7.88 15.87 -4.38
C LEU A 51 8.99 14.82 -4.47
N LEU A 52 10.24 15.26 -4.59
CA LEU A 52 11.39 14.35 -4.68
C LEU A 52 11.54 13.52 -3.40
N PHE A 53 11.41 14.13 -2.23
CA PHE A 53 11.52 13.44 -0.95
C PHE A 53 10.43 12.37 -0.80
N THR A 54 9.18 12.71 -1.10
CA THR A 54 8.07 11.76 -1.05
C THR A 54 8.26 10.61 -2.05
N LEU A 55 8.73 10.91 -3.26
CA LEU A 55 9.04 9.88 -4.25
C LEU A 55 10.11 8.90 -3.75
N LEU A 56 11.17 9.40 -3.09
CA LEU A 56 12.21 8.56 -2.50
C LEU A 56 11.67 7.65 -1.40
N ILE A 57 10.86 8.19 -0.48
CA ILE A 57 10.24 7.41 0.59
C ILE A 57 9.30 6.36 0.02
N ALA A 58 8.48 6.73 -0.96
CA ALA A 58 7.53 5.81 -1.55
C ALA A 58 8.24 4.69 -2.34
N GLY A 59 9.32 5.01 -3.05
CA GLY A 59 10.21 4.02 -3.66
C GLY A 59 10.83 3.06 -2.65
N LEU A 60 11.28 3.58 -1.50
CA LEU A 60 11.81 2.75 -0.40
C LEU A 60 10.75 1.79 0.15
N ILE A 61 9.52 2.27 0.34
CA ILE A 61 8.38 1.44 0.78
C ILE A 61 8.13 0.30 -0.21
N VAL A 62 8.11 0.59 -1.52
CA VAL A 62 7.95 -0.43 -2.56
C VAL A 62 9.07 -1.47 -2.49
N LEU A 63 10.32 -1.05 -2.32
CA LEU A 63 11.46 -1.98 -2.19
C LEU A 63 11.32 -2.89 -0.97
N VAL A 64 10.89 -2.35 0.17
CA VAL A 64 10.61 -3.14 1.39
C VAL A 64 9.50 -4.15 1.11
N TYR A 65 8.42 -3.72 0.46
CA TYR A 65 7.28 -4.57 0.11
C TYR A 65 7.69 -5.73 -0.80
N VAL A 66 8.47 -5.44 -1.86
CA VAL A 66 9.02 -6.44 -2.77
C VAL A 66 9.91 -7.45 -2.02
N LYS A 67 10.76 -6.97 -1.10
CA LYS A 67 11.63 -7.83 -0.29
C LYS A 67 10.84 -8.75 0.63
N ILE A 68 9.77 -8.26 1.25
CA ILE A 68 8.87 -9.05 2.10
C ILE A 68 8.09 -10.07 1.25
N ALA A 69 7.57 -9.67 0.10
CA ALA A 69 6.85 -10.55 -0.82
C ALA A 69 7.76 -11.68 -1.36
N ASN A 70 9.03 -11.38 -1.64
CA ASN A 70 10.02 -12.39 -2.02
C ASN A 70 10.35 -13.34 -0.85
N ARG A 71 10.47 -12.83 0.38
CA ARG A 71 10.64 -13.66 1.60
C ARG A 71 9.43 -14.57 1.86
N MET A 72 8.23 -14.14 1.51
CA MET A 72 7.01 -14.94 1.59
C MET A 72 7.02 -16.10 0.59
N ALA A 73 7.50 -15.87 -0.63
CA ALA A 73 7.67 -16.92 -1.64
C ALA A 73 8.63 -18.04 -1.20
N TRP A 74 9.53 -17.75 -0.26
CA TRP A 74 10.44 -18.73 0.36
C TRP A 74 9.81 -19.51 1.54
N GLY A 75 8.48 -19.47 1.71
CA GLY A 75 7.75 -20.34 2.66
C GLY A 75 7.82 -19.88 4.12
N ARG A 76 8.25 -18.64 4.39
CA ARG A 76 8.46 -18.12 5.75
C ARG A 76 7.17 -17.55 6.35
N ASN A 77 6.63 -18.21 7.37
CA ASN A 77 5.33 -17.86 7.98
C ASN A 77 5.22 -16.43 8.54
N TRP A 78 6.31 -15.86 9.07
CA TRP A 78 6.32 -14.47 9.58
C TRP A 78 5.96 -13.42 8.51
N ALA A 79 6.35 -13.64 7.25
CA ALA A 79 6.08 -12.70 6.16
C ALA A 79 4.58 -12.67 5.79
N ARG A 80 3.87 -13.79 5.97
CA ARG A 80 2.42 -13.85 5.79
C ARG A 80 1.72 -12.98 6.81
N ILE A 81 2.06 -13.13 8.09
CA ILE A 81 1.47 -12.34 9.18
C ILE A 81 1.66 -10.85 8.94
N VAL A 82 2.88 -10.42 8.59
CA VAL A 82 3.19 -9.01 8.32
C VAL A 82 2.35 -8.47 7.16
N LEU A 83 2.24 -9.22 6.06
CA LEU A 83 1.43 -8.82 4.91
C LEU A 83 -0.06 -8.74 5.26
N THR A 84 -0.59 -9.69 6.02
CA THR A 84 -1.99 -9.61 6.48
C THR A 84 -2.23 -8.38 7.34
N VAL A 85 -1.34 -8.07 8.29
CA VAL A 85 -1.51 -6.90 9.16
C VAL A 85 -1.48 -5.61 8.34
N LEU A 86 -0.55 -5.52 7.38
CA LEU A 86 -0.45 -4.34 6.52
C LEU A 86 -1.67 -4.21 5.61
N GLY A 87 -2.08 -5.25 4.88
CA GLY A 87 -3.25 -5.14 4.00
C GLY A 87 -4.57 -5.00 4.77
N ALA A 88 -4.74 -5.68 5.91
CA ALA A 88 -5.93 -5.48 6.74
C ALA A 88 -5.97 -4.05 7.29
N GLY A 89 -4.81 -3.50 7.67
CA GLY A 89 -4.66 -2.09 8.02
C GLY A 89 -5.08 -1.18 6.86
N SER A 90 -4.52 -1.37 5.67
CA SER A 90 -4.85 -0.60 4.47
C SER A 90 -6.35 -0.64 4.13
N VAL A 91 -6.95 -1.84 4.13
CA VAL A 91 -8.38 -2.02 3.91
C VAL A 91 -9.20 -1.30 4.98
N GLY A 92 -8.84 -1.45 6.25
CA GLY A 92 -9.53 -0.78 7.35
C GLY A 92 -9.45 0.75 7.25
N PHE A 93 -8.28 1.28 6.95
CA PHE A 93 -8.08 2.71 6.73
C PHE A 93 -8.85 3.22 5.53
N GLY A 94 -8.82 2.53 4.39
CA GLY A 94 -9.60 2.90 3.21
C GLY A 94 -11.11 2.90 3.48
N LEU A 95 -11.62 1.89 4.21
CA LEU A 95 -13.03 1.84 4.61
C LEU A 95 -13.40 2.97 5.57
N LEU A 96 -12.55 3.27 6.56
CA LEU A 96 -12.75 4.41 7.46
C LEU A 96 -12.78 5.73 6.71
N GLN A 97 -11.90 5.92 5.73
CA GLN A 97 -11.88 7.10 4.88
C GLN A 97 -13.17 7.23 4.07
N LEU A 98 -13.64 6.14 3.46
CA LEU A 98 -14.92 6.13 2.73
C LEU A 98 -16.09 6.43 3.66
N LEU A 99 -16.10 5.88 4.87
CA LEU A 99 -17.15 6.11 5.86
C LEU A 99 -17.15 7.57 6.37
N ALA A 100 -15.97 8.15 6.61
CA ALA A 100 -15.83 9.55 7.01
C ALA A 100 -16.36 10.51 5.94
N HIS A 101 -16.18 10.16 4.67
CA HIS A 101 -16.75 10.93 3.56
C HIS A 101 -18.26 10.70 3.38
N ALA A 102 -18.72 9.45 3.42
CA ALA A 102 -20.13 9.11 3.27
C ALA A 102 -21.01 9.67 4.40
N SER A 103 -20.45 9.81 5.61
CA SER A 103 -21.13 10.42 6.76
C SER A 103 -21.13 11.96 6.74
N GLY A 104 -20.43 12.58 5.79
CA GLY A 104 -20.27 14.04 5.72
C GLY A 104 -19.29 14.61 6.75
N VAL A 105 -18.69 13.79 7.62
CA VAL A 105 -17.67 14.22 8.60
C VAL A 105 -16.47 14.85 7.89
N ALA A 106 -16.04 14.29 6.75
CA ALA A 106 -14.97 14.87 5.94
C ALA A 106 -15.29 16.30 5.45
N ALA A 107 -16.54 16.56 5.08
CA ALA A 107 -16.98 17.89 4.62
C ALA A 107 -16.94 18.94 5.75
N VAL A 108 -17.13 18.53 7.01
CA VAL A 108 -16.97 19.42 8.18
C VAL A 108 -15.55 19.96 8.30
N PHE A 109 -14.56 19.19 7.86
CA PHE A 109 -13.15 19.60 7.83
C PHE A 109 -12.73 20.24 6.51
N GLY A 110 -13.68 20.53 5.61
CA GLY A 110 -13.40 21.10 4.28
C GLY A 110 -12.72 20.13 3.32
N VAL A 111 -12.72 18.82 3.62
CA VAL A 111 -12.14 17.80 2.75
C VAL A 111 -13.19 17.38 1.73
N ALA A 112 -12.98 17.80 0.48
CA ALA A 112 -13.81 17.41 -0.64
C ALA A 112 -13.40 16.02 -1.14
N LEU A 113 -14.38 15.28 -1.65
CA LEU A 113 -14.19 13.93 -2.17
C LEU A 113 -13.90 14.03 -3.67
N ASP A 114 -12.64 13.86 -4.07
CA ASP A 114 -12.30 13.75 -5.49
C ASP A 114 -12.78 12.38 -6.01
N PRO A 115 -13.55 12.32 -7.11
CA PRO A 115 -13.91 11.06 -7.77
C PRO A 115 -12.72 10.15 -8.08
N VAL A 116 -11.54 10.71 -8.35
CA VAL A 116 -10.31 9.95 -8.60
C VAL A 116 -9.83 9.26 -7.32
N ASP A 117 -9.76 9.99 -6.21
CA ASP A 117 -9.34 9.45 -4.90
C ASP A 117 -10.29 8.38 -4.38
N ALA A 118 -11.59 8.58 -4.61
CA ALA A 118 -12.61 7.59 -4.30
C ALA A 118 -12.35 6.28 -5.05
N SER A 119 -12.08 6.40 -6.36
CA SER A 119 -11.87 5.26 -7.24
C SER A 119 -10.58 4.51 -6.90
N LEU A 120 -9.50 5.24 -6.61
CA LEU A 120 -8.22 4.67 -6.19
C LEU A 120 -8.33 3.95 -4.84
N THR A 121 -9.03 4.55 -3.88
CA THR A 121 -9.26 3.94 -2.56
C THR A 121 -10.06 2.65 -2.67
N VAL A 122 -11.14 2.64 -3.46
CA VAL A 122 -11.95 1.43 -3.71
C VAL A 122 -11.12 0.35 -4.42
N ALA A 123 -10.33 0.73 -5.43
CA ALA A 123 -9.44 -0.20 -6.13
C ALA A 123 -8.39 -0.80 -5.19
N GLY A 124 -7.80 0.01 -4.30
CA GLY A 124 -6.83 -0.41 -3.28
C GLY A 124 -7.42 -1.43 -2.31
N ILE A 125 -8.60 -1.14 -1.77
CA ILE A 125 -9.33 -2.06 -0.88
C ILE A 125 -9.60 -3.41 -1.58
N GLY A 126 -10.08 -3.37 -2.82
CA GLY A 126 -10.37 -4.59 -3.59
C GLY A 126 -9.11 -5.42 -3.86
N LEU A 127 -8.01 -4.75 -4.20
CA LEU A 127 -6.73 -5.39 -4.49
C LEU A 127 -6.10 -6.02 -3.25
N ASP A 128 -6.07 -5.30 -2.13
CA ASP A 128 -5.56 -5.80 -0.84
C ASP A 128 -6.42 -6.94 -0.29
N GLY A 129 -7.74 -6.80 -0.35
CA GLY A 129 -8.67 -7.87 0.03
C GLY A 129 -8.44 -9.13 -0.80
N THR A 130 -8.29 -8.99 -2.12
CA THR A 130 -8.01 -10.12 -3.02
C THR A 130 -6.65 -10.75 -2.73
N ALA A 131 -5.62 -9.94 -2.45
CA ALA A 131 -4.29 -10.41 -2.10
C ALA A 131 -4.27 -11.21 -0.79
N ILE A 132 -5.02 -10.75 0.23
CA ILE A 132 -5.20 -11.46 1.50
C ILE A 132 -5.93 -12.79 1.27
N VAL A 133 -7.07 -12.78 0.57
CA VAL A 133 -7.86 -13.99 0.31
C VAL A 133 -7.02 -15.04 -0.43
N LEU A 134 -6.30 -14.63 -1.48
CA LEU A 134 -5.44 -15.53 -2.25
C LEU A 134 -4.21 -16.02 -1.46
N MET A 135 -3.78 -15.28 -0.44
CA MET A 135 -2.71 -15.71 0.45
C MET A 135 -3.13 -16.92 1.30
N PHE A 136 -4.40 -16.98 1.70
CA PHE A 136 -4.95 -18.06 2.53
C PHE A 136 -5.63 -19.17 1.71
N LEU A 137 -5.73 -19.03 0.38
CA LEU A 137 -6.32 -20.07 -0.47
C LEU A 137 -5.45 -21.36 -0.50
N PRO A 138 -6.05 -22.55 -0.35
CA PRO A 138 -5.32 -23.82 -0.24
C PRO A 138 -4.51 -24.21 -1.48
N ALA A 139 -4.79 -23.63 -2.65
CA ALA A 139 -3.99 -23.83 -3.86
C ALA A 139 -2.52 -23.39 -3.71
N ALA A 140 -2.23 -22.43 -2.81
CA ALA A 140 -0.86 -22.06 -2.44
C ALA A 140 -0.28 -22.95 -1.32
N ALA A 141 -1.12 -23.59 -0.50
CA ALA A 141 -0.72 -24.49 0.57
C ALA A 141 -0.29 -25.89 0.06
N ALA A 142 -0.81 -26.31 -1.11
CA ALA A 142 -0.47 -27.59 -1.73
C ALA A 142 1.02 -27.68 -2.11
N HIS A 143 1.68 -26.58 -2.49
CA HIS A 143 3.09 -26.58 -2.87
C HIS A 143 4.06 -26.68 -1.66
N PHE A 144 3.57 -26.47 -0.43
CA PHE A 144 4.38 -26.57 0.79
C PHE A 144 4.16 -27.89 1.55
N ARG A 145 3.29 -28.78 1.06
CA ARG A 145 3.14 -30.15 1.57
C ARG A 145 3.88 -31.12 0.63
N GLN A 146 5.20 -31.05 0.57
CA GLN A 146 5.96 -32.22 0.18
C GLN A 146 6.25 -33.02 1.45
N PRO A 147 5.69 -34.23 1.62
CA PRO A 147 6.13 -35.11 2.68
C PRO A 147 7.63 -35.39 2.45
N VAL A 148 8.46 -35.07 3.45
CA VAL A 148 9.84 -35.56 3.48
C VAL A 148 9.73 -37.09 3.43
N ALA A 149 10.21 -37.68 2.33
CA ALA A 149 10.33 -39.12 2.23
C ALA A 149 11.31 -39.55 3.34
N VAL A 150 10.77 -40.08 4.43
CA VAL A 150 11.57 -40.75 5.44
C VAL A 150 12.05 -42.03 4.77
N ASP A 151 13.32 -42.05 4.37
CA ASP A 151 13.98 -43.28 3.95
C ASP A 151 13.77 -44.32 5.05
N ARG A 152 12.99 -45.35 4.73
CA ARG A 152 12.87 -46.51 5.61
C ARG A 152 14.20 -47.22 5.58
N VAL A 153 14.93 -47.17 6.69
CA VAL A 153 16.06 -48.07 6.94
C VAL A 153 15.50 -49.50 6.87
N PRO A 154 16.03 -50.37 5.99
CA PRO A 154 15.57 -51.75 5.94
C PRO A 154 16.02 -52.45 7.23
N ASP A 155 15.05 -53.01 7.96
CA ASP A 155 15.31 -53.94 9.06
C ASP A 155 16.15 -55.10 8.51
N GLN A 156 17.39 -55.22 8.98
CA GLN A 156 18.22 -56.38 8.71
C GLN A 156 17.87 -57.46 9.72
N SER A 157 17.15 -58.48 9.23
CA SER A 157 16.87 -59.75 9.90
C SER A 157 18.12 -60.61 10.03
#